data_AF-Q5K8D6-F1
#
_entry.id   AF-Q5K8D6-F1
#
_cell.length_a   1.000
_cell.length_b   1.000
_cell.length_c   1.000
_cell.angle_alpha   90.00
_cell.angle_beta   90.00
_cell.angle_gamma   90.00
#
_symmetry.space_group_name_H-M   'P 1'
#
loop_
_entity.id
_entity.type
_entity.pdbx_description
1 polymer ?
#
loop_
_entity_poly.entity_id
_entity_poly.type
_entity_poly.pdbx_seq_one_letter_code
_entity_poly.pdbx_strand_id
1 'polypeptide(L)'
;MAVDSAPQMQKSADPNARLTDTLCTSLRRRQIVGSLNVALATAALIQNIVRSARYNTIDELLALIKAVGRKLTEANPKELAAANIIRRILRLIREEYRAAAAAHVSSAPNSIPSTPLMGPSTPGINAPLDHYLSAAQSATVDAQYFPTHIQMSRQTSLSNFVAMRHSRAQMERSGALSGGTAEGYSANTTNLFATPNGNGHGRGSSGMATPRASVDSDEFMKHSAKLKPLLIQAIEEVVGELETTHEDVAKGAREHIHSSEIILTMGHSRTVEAFLKQAYKDRKFTVVVAESAPSYLGHSLASSLSASGIPTLLIPDSSIHALLPRVTKVILGAHSVLANGGLFALSGSLACALAAKTHSKPVVVTTGQFKFAPAWNLYHEYGAVDFQGPGAVIGEQGKGGGGGMEGVEVVDPYYDYIRPELVNLFVTNEGDHPPSYIYRLIKEAYDDEDVEI
;
A
#
# COMPACT_ATOMS: atom_id res chain seq x y z
N MET A 1 34.23 -31.49 45.76
CA MET A 1 33.17 -30.59 46.26
C MET A 1 33.14 -29.38 45.34
N ALA A 2 31.99 -29.15 44.72
CA ALA A 2 31.58 -28.00 43.90
C ALA A 2 32.42 -27.66 42.64
N VAL A 3 32.00 -28.24 41.51
CA VAL A 3 32.19 -27.70 40.16
C VAL A 3 31.10 -26.63 40.00
N ASP A 4 31.48 -25.37 39.83
CA ASP A 4 30.55 -24.25 39.72
C ASP A 4 29.99 -24.21 38.28
N SER A 5 28.81 -24.81 38.13
CA SER A 5 28.05 -24.84 36.88
C SER A 5 27.38 -23.47 36.66
N ALA A 6 27.90 -22.70 35.72
CA ALA A 6 27.22 -21.53 35.19
C ALA A 6 25.80 -21.90 34.71
N PRO A 7 24.77 -21.09 35.00
CA PRO A 7 23.43 -21.37 34.54
C PRO A 7 23.39 -21.18 33.02
N GLN A 8 23.25 -22.30 32.29
CA GLN A 8 22.89 -22.26 30.88
C GLN A 8 21.53 -21.55 30.76
N MET A 9 21.55 -20.31 30.30
CA MET A 9 20.36 -19.62 29.79
C MET A 9 19.80 -20.46 28.64
N GLN A 10 18.79 -21.27 28.94
CA GLN A 10 17.90 -21.83 27.94
C GLN A 10 17.13 -20.67 27.29
N LYS A 11 17.72 -20.03 26.27
CA LYS A 11 16.93 -19.31 25.27
C LYS A 11 16.15 -20.38 24.52
N SER A 12 14.88 -20.56 24.87
CA SER A 12 13.89 -21.07 23.91
C SER A 12 13.90 -20.09 22.73
N ALA A 13 14.78 -20.34 21.75
CA ALA A 13 14.99 -19.43 20.65
C ALA A 13 13.78 -19.54 19.73
N ASP A 14 12.80 -18.66 19.92
CA ASP A 14 11.70 -18.51 19.00
C ASP A 14 12.28 -18.40 17.58
N PRO A 15 11.95 -19.31 16.66
CA PRO A 15 12.55 -19.33 15.33
C PRO A 15 12.32 -18.00 14.60
N ASN A 16 11.19 -17.34 14.92
CA ASN A 16 10.82 -16.02 14.44
C ASN A 16 11.80 -14.94 14.91
N ALA A 17 12.22 -14.96 16.18
CA ALA A 17 13.15 -13.98 16.71
C ALA A 17 14.50 -14.04 16.00
N ARG A 18 15.00 -15.26 15.71
CA ARG A 18 16.24 -15.45 14.97
C ARG A 18 16.16 -14.91 13.53
N LEU A 19 15.03 -15.13 12.85
CA LEU A 19 14.83 -14.62 11.49
C LEU A 19 14.76 -13.09 11.48
N THR A 20 14.04 -12.49 12.44
CA THR A 20 13.99 -11.03 12.61
C THR A 20 15.38 -10.46 12.86
N ASP A 21 16.15 -11.02 13.80
CA ASP A 21 17.50 -10.55 14.13
C ASP A 21 18.46 -10.68 12.95
N THR A 22 18.31 -11.73 12.14
CA THR A 22 19.10 -11.93 10.92
C THR A 22 18.80 -10.83 9.90
N LEU A 23 17.51 -10.55 9.63
CA LEU A 23 17.13 -9.49 8.71
C LEU A 23 17.57 -8.11 9.22
N CYS A 24 17.39 -7.82 10.51
CA CYS A 24 17.89 -6.59 11.15
C CYS A 24 19.40 -6.43 10.96
N THR A 25 20.17 -7.51 11.13
CA THR A 25 21.63 -7.48 10.93
C THR A 25 21.99 -7.21 9.47
N SER A 26 21.29 -7.84 8.52
CA SER A 26 21.49 -7.60 7.09
C SER A 26 21.12 -6.17 6.67
N LEU A 27 20.08 -5.57 7.27
CA LEU A 27 19.70 -4.17 7.05
C LEU A 27 20.75 -3.21 7.63
N ARG A 28 21.20 -3.41 8.88
CA ARG A 28 22.25 -2.58 9.52
C ARG A 28 23.56 -2.61 8.74
N ARG A 29 23.92 -3.78 8.18
CA ARG A 29 25.15 -3.97 7.40
C ARG A 29 25.00 -3.61 5.92
N ARG A 30 23.85 -3.08 5.49
CA ARG A 30 23.56 -2.76 4.07
C ARG A 30 23.82 -3.92 3.11
N GLN A 31 23.55 -5.16 3.54
CA GLN A 31 23.69 -6.35 2.69
C GLN A 31 22.53 -6.49 1.71
N ILE A 32 21.34 -6.02 2.12
CA ILE A 32 20.15 -5.94 1.27
C ILE A 32 19.97 -4.47 0.93
N VAL A 33 20.28 -4.10 -0.31
CA VAL A 33 20.15 -2.74 -0.81
C VAL A 33 18.97 -2.67 -1.78
N GLY A 34 18.23 -1.57 -1.69
CA GLY A 34 17.16 -1.22 -2.59
C GLY A 34 15.76 -1.53 -2.04
N SER A 35 14.88 -0.55 -2.20
CA SER A 35 13.53 -0.55 -1.62
C SER A 35 12.71 -1.81 -1.92
N LEU A 36 12.79 -2.35 -3.14
CA LEU A 36 12.04 -3.56 -3.52
C LEU A 36 12.58 -4.82 -2.81
N ASN A 37 13.89 -4.97 -2.74
CA ASN A 37 14.50 -6.15 -2.13
C ASN A 37 14.22 -6.18 -0.62
N VAL A 38 14.28 -5.00 0.02
CA VAL A 38 13.89 -4.80 1.42
C VAL A 38 12.39 -5.09 1.63
N ALA A 39 11.52 -4.60 0.74
CA ALA A 39 10.08 -4.85 0.80
C ALA A 39 9.75 -6.35 0.70
N LEU A 40 10.32 -7.07 -0.27
CA LEU A 40 10.13 -8.51 -0.45
C LEU A 40 10.64 -9.32 0.75
N ALA A 41 11.85 -9.01 1.24
CA ALA A 41 12.41 -9.67 2.41
C ALA A 41 11.55 -9.44 3.67
N THR A 42 11.01 -8.23 3.83
CA THR A 42 10.13 -7.87 4.94
C THR A 42 8.80 -8.62 4.85
N ALA A 43 8.16 -8.64 3.67
CA ALA A 43 6.91 -9.36 3.46
C ALA A 43 7.08 -10.87 3.72
N ALA A 44 8.15 -11.47 3.21
CA ALA A 44 8.46 -12.88 3.45
C ALA A 44 8.72 -13.19 4.93
N LEU A 45 9.38 -12.29 5.66
CA LEU A 45 9.55 -12.42 7.11
C LEU A 45 8.20 -12.41 7.83
N ILE A 46 7.34 -11.43 7.54
CA ILE A 46 6.02 -11.32 8.19
C ILE A 46 5.15 -12.53 7.84
N GLN A 47 5.18 -13.01 6.60
CA GLN A 47 4.47 -14.23 6.20
C GLN A 47 4.90 -15.45 7.03
N ASN A 48 6.22 -15.66 7.19
CA ASN A 48 6.76 -16.74 8.02
C ASN A 48 6.34 -16.62 9.48
N ILE A 49 6.32 -15.39 10.00
CA ILE A 49 5.88 -15.09 11.36
C ILE A 49 4.39 -15.41 11.53
N VAL A 50 3.52 -14.95 10.63
CA VAL A 50 2.09 -15.27 10.68
C VAL A 50 1.88 -16.78 10.59
N ARG A 51 2.64 -17.48 9.75
CA ARG A 51 2.58 -18.94 9.57
C ARG A 51 2.98 -19.72 10.82
N SER A 52 3.97 -19.29 11.58
CA SER A 52 4.45 -19.99 12.78
C SER A 52 3.81 -19.48 14.09
N ALA A 53 3.31 -18.25 14.10
CA ALA A 53 2.77 -17.60 15.30
C ALA A 53 1.55 -18.35 15.84
N ARG A 54 1.51 -18.46 17.16
CA ARG A 54 0.35 -18.91 17.93
C ARG A 54 -0.23 -17.66 18.58
N TYR A 55 -1.48 -17.36 18.29
CA TYR A 55 -2.20 -16.22 18.84
C TYR A 55 -3.64 -16.67 19.13
N ASN A 56 -4.23 -16.12 20.20
CA ASN A 56 -5.63 -16.37 20.55
C ASN A 56 -6.54 -15.24 20.10
N THR A 57 -5.98 -14.03 19.99
CA THR A 57 -6.68 -12.81 19.58
C THR A 57 -5.96 -12.16 18.39
N ILE A 58 -6.71 -11.44 17.56
CA ILE A 58 -6.14 -10.69 16.44
C ILE A 58 -5.17 -9.59 16.93
N ASP A 59 -5.48 -8.98 18.08
CA ASP A 59 -4.65 -7.92 18.68
C ASP A 59 -3.28 -8.43 19.10
N GLU A 60 -3.20 -9.67 19.60
CA GLU A 60 -1.92 -10.33 19.91
C GLU A 60 -1.05 -10.50 18.64
N LEU A 61 -1.67 -10.90 17.52
CA LEU A 61 -0.97 -11.00 16.23
C LEU A 61 -0.51 -9.62 15.72
N LEU A 62 -1.38 -8.62 15.77
CA LEU A 62 -1.06 -7.25 15.36
C LEU A 62 0.06 -6.67 16.23
N ALA A 63 0.02 -6.88 17.55
CA ALA A 63 1.07 -6.45 18.48
C ALA A 63 2.42 -7.10 18.17
N LEU A 64 2.42 -8.40 17.83
CA LEU A 64 3.63 -9.12 17.43
C LEU A 64 4.23 -8.56 16.15
N ILE A 65 3.41 -8.31 15.11
CA ILE A 65 3.85 -7.72 13.85
C ILE A 65 4.39 -6.29 14.08
N LYS A 66 3.70 -5.48 14.88
CA LYS A 66 4.17 -4.14 15.27
C LYS A 66 5.52 -4.17 15.99
N ALA A 67 5.71 -5.13 16.91
CA ALA A 67 6.99 -5.28 17.62
C ALA A 67 8.16 -5.65 16.68
N VAL A 68 7.89 -6.47 15.66
CA VAL A 68 8.87 -6.79 14.60
C VAL A 68 9.14 -5.56 13.74
N GLY A 69 8.10 -4.81 13.40
CA GLY A 69 8.23 -3.55 12.65
C GLY A 69 9.10 -2.52 13.33
N ARG A 70 8.92 -2.31 14.64
CA ARG A 70 9.81 -1.45 15.44
C ARG A 70 11.27 -1.83 15.30
N LYS A 71 11.59 -3.11 15.48
CA LYS A 71 12.97 -3.61 15.37
C LYS A 71 13.57 -3.40 13.98
N LEU A 72 12.78 -3.57 12.92
CA LEU A 72 13.22 -3.36 11.54
C LEU A 72 13.42 -1.88 11.22
N THR A 73 12.50 -1.01 11.64
CA THR A 73 12.63 0.45 11.50
C THR A 73 13.84 0.97 12.27
N GLU A 74 14.09 0.50 13.49
CA GLU A 74 15.28 0.82 14.28
C GLU A 74 16.58 0.28 13.67
N ALA A 75 16.51 -0.79 12.86
CA ALA A 75 17.67 -1.35 12.18
C ALA A 75 18.14 -0.47 11.03
N ASN A 76 17.21 0.08 10.26
CA ASN A 76 17.51 1.07 9.22
C ASN A 76 16.33 2.04 9.03
N PRO A 77 16.32 3.19 9.73
CA PRO A 77 15.20 4.14 9.67
C PRO A 77 15.08 4.88 8.34
N LYS A 78 16.09 4.79 7.46
CA LYS A 78 16.08 5.45 6.14
C LYS A 78 15.40 4.60 5.08
N GLU A 79 15.37 3.29 5.25
CA GLU A 79 14.68 2.37 4.34
C GLU A 79 13.19 2.26 4.72
N LEU A 80 12.42 3.29 4.37
CA LEU A 80 11.00 3.41 4.71
C LEU A 80 10.14 2.28 4.10
N ALA A 81 10.60 1.63 3.04
CA ALA A 81 9.91 0.53 2.38
C ALA A 81 9.59 -0.64 3.35
N ALA A 82 10.49 -0.96 4.30
CA ALA A 82 10.23 -2.01 5.29
C ALA A 82 9.01 -1.67 6.15
N ALA A 83 9.00 -0.47 6.74
CA ALA A 83 7.91 -0.01 7.58
C ALA A 83 6.59 0.13 6.82
N ASN A 84 6.65 0.60 5.57
CA ASN A 84 5.49 0.73 4.68
C ASN A 84 4.81 -0.62 4.41
N ILE A 85 5.59 -1.66 4.09
CA ILE A 85 5.05 -3.01 3.91
C ILE A 85 4.38 -3.52 5.18
N ILE A 86 4.97 -3.25 6.35
CA ILE A 86 4.40 -3.68 7.63
C ILE A 86 3.06 -2.98 7.89
N ARG A 87 2.97 -1.67 7.68
CA ARG A 87 1.71 -0.91 7.77
C ARG A 87 0.64 -1.46 6.84
N ARG A 88 1.03 -1.76 5.59
CA ARG A 88 0.13 -2.34 4.59
C ARG A 88 -0.42 -3.69 5.04
N ILE A 89 0.46 -4.57 5.53
CA ILE A 89 0.06 -5.89 6.03
C ILE A 89 -0.84 -5.77 7.28
N LEU A 90 -0.53 -4.86 8.20
CA LEU A 90 -1.36 -4.61 9.39
C LEU A 90 -2.79 -4.19 8.99
N ARG A 91 -2.92 -3.22 8.08
CA ARG A 91 -4.22 -2.80 7.54
C ARG A 91 -4.96 -3.94 6.86
N LEU A 92 -4.28 -4.68 5.99
CA LEU A 92 -4.85 -5.81 5.27
C LEU A 92 -5.40 -6.88 6.23
N ILE A 93 -4.65 -7.19 7.31
CA ILE A 93 -5.10 -8.12 8.35
C ILE A 93 -6.36 -7.58 9.05
N ARG A 94 -6.43 -6.28 9.36
CA ARG A 94 -7.63 -5.67 9.97
C ARG A 94 -8.83 -5.71 9.02
N GLU A 95 -8.65 -5.42 7.74
CA GLU A 95 -9.72 -5.42 6.74
C GLU A 95 -10.31 -6.82 6.54
N GLU A 96 -9.46 -7.82 6.35
CA GLU A 96 -9.89 -9.22 6.21
C GLU A 96 -10.58 -9.73 7.47
N TYR A 97 -10.07 -9.35 8.65
CA TYR A 97 -10.70 -9.69 9.93
C TYR A 97 -12.10 -9.05 10.07
N ARG A 98 -12.23 -7.75 9.75
CA ARG A 98 -13.53 -7.05 9.78
C ARG A 98 -14.52 -7.64 8.78
N ALA A 99 -14.07 -8.00 7.59
CA ALA A 99 -14.89 -8.64 6.57
C ALA A 99 -15.40 -10.02 7.05
N ALA A 100 -14.52 -10.83 7.63
CA ALA A 100 -14.89 -12.11 8.22
C ALA A 100 -15.88 -11.94 9.38
N ALA A 101 -15.65 -10.98 10.29
CA ALA A 101 -16.55 -10.68 11.40
C ALA A 101 -17.96 -10.33 10.92
N ALA A 102 -18.07 -9.45 9.91
CA ALA A 102 -19.35 -9.06 9.33
C ALA A 102 -20.09 -10.23 8.66
N ALA A 103 -19.36 -11.14 8.00
CA ALA A 103 -19.92 -12.36 7.43
C ALA A 103 -20.46 -13.34 8.50
N HIS A 104 -19.82 -13.39 9.67
CA HIS A 104 -20.30 -14.18 10.81
C HIS A 104 -21.56 -13.58 11.44
N VAL A 105 -21.63 -12.25 11.61
CA VAL A 105 -22.83 -11.58 12.15
C VAL A 105 -24.04 -11.74 11.21
N SER A 106 -23.84 -11.69 9.90
CA SER A 106 -24.90 -11.85 8.89
C SER A 106 -25.36 -13.30 8.67
N SER A 107 -24.58 -14.30 9.09
CA SER A 107 -24.95 -15.72 9.00
C SER A 107 -25.61 -16.27 10.27
N ALA A 108 -25.75 -15.45 11.33
CA ALA A 108 -26.56 -15.80 12.49
C ALA A 108 -28.05 -15.85 12.08
N PRO A 109 -28.81 -16.90 12.46
CA PRO A 109 -30.21 -17.00 12.07
C PRO A 109 -31.01 -15.87 12.71
N ASN A 110 -31.63 -15.03 11.87
CA ASN A 110 -32.64 -14.06 12.31
C ASN A 110 -33.75 -14.83 13.04
N SER A 111 -33.80 -14.71 14.37
CA SER A 111 -34.94 -15.16 15.14
C SER A 111 -36.14 -14.30 14.73
N ILE A 112 -37.09 -14.93 14.04
CA ILE A 112 -38.39 -14.38 13.66
C ILE A 112 -39.00 -13.70 14.90
N PRO A 113 -39.50 -12.45 14.82
CA PRO A 113 -40.13 -11.81 15.97
C PRO A 113 -41.34 -12.65 16.39
N SER A 114 -41.36 -13.13 17.64
CA SER A 114 -42.48 -13.88 18.17
C SER A 114 -43.73 -13.01 18.14
N THR A 115 -44.76 -13.45 17.41
CA THR A 115 -46.09 -12.84 17.45
C THR A 115 -46.64 -12.89 18.88
N PRO A 116 -47.24 -11.80 19.40
CA PRO A 116 -47.78 -11.81 20.75
C PRO A 116 -48.99 -12.74 20.82
N LEU A 117 -48.96 -13.69 21.75
CA LEU A 117 -50.06 -14.60 22.03
C LEU A 117 -51.20 -13.83 22.73
N MET A 118 -52.26 -13.47 21.99
CA MET A 118 -53.52 -13.02 22.58
C MET A 118 -54.44 -14.22 22.86
N GLY A 119 -54.91 -14.33 24.10
CA GLY A 119 -55.78 -15.40 24.60
C GLY A 119 -57.24 -15.34 24.08
N PRO A 120 -58.09 -16.30 24.49
CA PRO A 120 -59.30 -16.66 23.76
C PRO A 120 -60.53 -15.89 24.24
N SER A 121 -61.16 -15.15 23.31
CA SER A 121 -62.55 -14.73 23.45
C SER A 121 -63.13 -14.42 22.06
N THR A 122 -63.90 -15.35 21.51
CA THR A 122 -64.93 -15.11 20.47
C THR A 122 -66.10 -14.34 21.10
N PRO A 123 -66.93 -13.54 20.38
CA PRO A 123 -67.70 -13.96 19.18
C PRO A 123 -68.08 -12.87 18.14
N GLY A 124 -68.65 -13.27 16.98
CA GLY A 124 -69.48 -12.42 16.09
C GLY A 124 -69.15 -12.52 14.59
N ILE A 125 -69.87 -13.31 13.79
CA ILE A 125 -71.05 -12.96 12.95
C ILE A 125 -70.70 -12.43 11.52
N ASN A 126 -70.99 -13.29 10.53
CA ASN A 126 -71.54 -13.10 9.17
C ASN A 126 -70.91 -12.17 8.09
N ALA A 127 -70.40 -12.85 7.03
CA ALA A 127 -70.71 -12.71 5.58
C ALA A 127 -70.15 -11.51 4.76
N PRO A 128 -70.13 -11.58 3.40
CA PRO A 128 -69.63 -12.63 2.51
C PRO A 128 -68.69 -12.09 1.38
N LEU A 129 -68.26 -13.01 0.51
CA LEU A 129 -67.48 -12.83 -0.71
C LEU A 129 -68.18 -11.99 -1.81
N ASP A 130 -67.34 -11.54 -2.76
CA ASP A 130 -67.62 -10.98 -4.09
C ASP A 130 -67.77 -9.46 -4.23
N HIS A 131 -66.77 -8.82 -4.85
CA HIS A 131 -67.02 -7.92 -5.98
C HIS A 131 -65.78 -7.74 -6.87
N TYR A 132 -66.06 -7.86 -8.16
CA TYR A 132 -65.24 -7.81 -9.37
C TYR A 132 -64.52 -6.48 -9.64
N LEU A 133 -63.44 -6.57 -10.44
CA LEU A 133 -63.05 -5.73 -11.61
C LEU A 133 -61.75 -6.36 -12.18
N SER A 134 -61.72 -7.23 -13.20
CA SER A 134 -62.01 -7.09 -14.65
C SER A 134 -61.21 -6.01 -15.40
N ALA A 135 -60.22 -6.45 -16.21
CA ALA A 135 -59.96 -6.06 -17.61
C ALA A 135 -58.75 -6.86 -18.14
N ALA A 136 -58.98 -7.92 -18.93
CA ALA A 136 -58.82 -8.00 -20.41
C ALA A 136 -57.38 -8.45 -20.84
N GLN A 137 -57.18 -9.73 -21.25
CA GLN A 137 -57.25 -10.29 -22.63
C GLN A 137 -56.08 -9.84 -23.52
N SER A 138 -55.26 -10.63 -24.22
CA SER A 138 -55.35 -11.96 -24.89
C SER A 138 -53.91 -12.50 -25.11
N ALA A 139 -53.52 -13.74 -24.81
CA ALA A 139 -53.68 -14.99 -25.58
C ALA A 139 -53.03 -15.03 -26.99
N THR A 140 -51.88 -15.73 -27.14
CA THR A 140 -51.56 -16.70 -28.22
C THR A 140 -50.48 -17.71 -27.78
N VAL A 141 -50.96 -18.92 -27.46
CA VAL A 141 -50.47 -20.29 -27.75
C VAL A 141 -49.07 -20.46 -28.38
N ASP A 142 -48.19 -21.24 -27.73
CA ASP A 142 -47.83 -22.60 -28.21
C ASP A 142 -47.02 -23.39 -27.17
N ALA A 143 -47.37 -24.68 -27.04
CA ALA A 143 -46.77 -25.64 -26.13
C ALA A 143 -46.07 -26.74 -26.92
N GLN A 144 -44.91 -27.23 -26.47
CA GLN A 144 -44.53 -28.66 -26.58
C GLN A 144 -43.21 -29.01 -25.85
N TYR A 145 -43.29 -30.09 -25.07
CA TYR A 145 -42.27 -31.08 -24.65
C TYR A 145 -41.37 -30.88 -23.39
N PHE A 146 -41.57 -31.80 -22.43
CA PHE A 146 -40.86 -32.17 -21.19
C PHE A 146 -39.49 -32.87 -21.45
N PRO A 147 -38.55 -33.13 -20.48
CA PRO A 147 -38.77 -33.43 -19.05
C PRO A 147 -37.71 -32.92 -18.01
N THR A 148 -37.99 -33.30 -16.77
CA THR A 148 -37.29 -33.15 -15.49
C THR A 148 -35.86 -33.71 -15.40
N HIS A 149 -35.09 -33.09 -14.48
CA HIS A 149 -33.94 -33.59 -13.72
C HIS A 149 -32.51 -33.22 -14.21
N ILE A 150 -31.96 -32.11 -13.69
CA ILE A 150 -30.50 -31.89 -13.59
C ILE A 150 -30.19 -31.34 -12.19
N GLN A 151 -29.39 -32.09 -11.44
CA GLN A 151 -28.70 -31.66 -10.22
C GLN A 151 -27.78 -30.48 -10.55
N MET A 152 -27.96 -29.32 -9.91
CA MET A 152 -26.90 -28.30 -9.88
C MET A 152 -25.85 -28.70 -8.85
N SER A 153 -24.70 -29.10 -9.35
CA SER A 153 -23.45 -29.12 -8.61
C SER A 153 -23.07 -27.70 -8.19
N ARG A 154 -22.62 -27.58 -6.94
CA ARG A 154 -22.11 -26.34 -6.36
C ARG A 154 -20.71 -26.08 -6.92
N GLN A 155 -20.60 -25.29 -7.97
CA GLN A 155 -19.34 -24.67 -8.38
C GLN A 155 -19.46 -23.15 -8.25
N THR A 156 -18.84 -22.62 -7.21
CA THR A 156 -18.68 -21.19 -6.96
C THR A 156 -17.52 -20.67 -7.81
N SER A 157 -17.81 -20.15 -9.00
CA SER A 157 -16.84 -19.40 -9.81
C SER A 157 -16.68 -17.98 -9.26
N LEU A 158 -15.42 -17.53 -9.12
CA LEU A 158 -15.00 -16.23 -8.56
C LEU A 158 -15.44 -15.00 -9.37
N SER A 159 -16.08 -15.21 -10.52
CA SER A 159 -16.60 -14.15 -11.39
C SER A 159 -17.69 -13.29 -10.73
N ASN A 160 -18.40 -13.80 -9.71
CA ASN A 160 -19.45 -13.08 -9.01
C ASN A 160 -18.93 -12.06 -7.97
N PHE A 161 -17.66 -12.12 -7.58
CA PHE A 161 -17.09 -11.19 -6.58
C PHE A 161 -16.63 -9.86 -7.20
N VAL A 162 -16.17 -9.87 -8.45
CA VAL A 162 -15.75 -8.63 -9.15
C VAL A 162 -16.95 -7.74 -9.49
N ALA A 163 -18.11 -8.32 -9.81
CA ALA A 163 -19.35 -7.58 -10.04
C ALA A 163 -19.87 -6.87 -8.78
N MET A 164 -19.61 -7.41 -7.58
CA MET A 164 -20.03 -6.80 -6.31
C MET A 164 -19.19 -5.58 -5.90
N ARG A 165 -17.91 -5.51 -6.29
CA ARG A 165 -17.06 -4.33 -6.02
C ARG A 165 -17.51 -3.11 -6.82
N HIS A 166 -17.88 -3.27 -8.09
CA HIS A 166 -18.43 -2.18 -8.90
C HIS A 166 -19.85 -1.76 -8.48
N SER A 167 -20.67 -2.71 -8.02
CA SER A 167 -22.02 -2.43 -7.49
C SER A 167 -22.00 -1.47 -6.29
N ARG A 168 -21.04 -1.63 -5.37
CA ARG A 168 -20.93 -0.78 -4.18
C ARG A 168 -20.58 0.68 -4.53
N ALA A 169 -19.69 0.90 -5.50
CA ALA A 169 -19.38 2.24 -6.01
C ALA A 169 -20.54 2.90 -6.78
N GLN A 170 -21.45 2.10 -7.36
CA GLN A 170 -22.63 2.61 -8.07
C GLN A 170 -23.82 2.88 -7.13
N MET A 171 -23.93 2.13 -6.03
CA MET A 171 -24.92 2.37 -4.95
C MET A 171 -24.62 3.63 -4.15
N GLU A 172 -23.35 3.93 -3.88
CA GLU A 172 -22.95 5.19 -3.24
C GLU A 172 -23.26 6.43 -4.11
N ARG A 173 -23.42 6.25 -5.42
CA ARG A 173 -23.82 7.31 -6.36
C ARG A 173 -25.32 7.52 -6.47
N SER A 174 -26.14 6.60 -5.97
CA SER A 174 -27.60 6.59 -6.15
C SER A 174 -28.40 6.71 -4.84
N GLY A 175 -27.73 6.80 -3.69
CA GLY A 175 -28.35 7.02 -2.37
C GLY A 175 -28.79 8.47 -2.07
N ALA A 176 -28.72 9.38 -3.03
CA ALA A 176 -29.08 10.79 -2.84
C ALA A 176 -30.43 11.14 -3.46
N LEU A 177 -31.53 10.50 -3.04
CA LEU A 177 -32.90 10.94 -3.37
C LEU A 177 -33.90 10.42 -2.33
N SER A 178 -33.84 10.94 -1.09
CA SER A 178 -35.00 11.16 -0.23
C SER A 178 -34.61 11.98 1.02
N GLY A 179 -34.95 13.27 1.01
CA GLY A 179 -35.25 14.06 2.22
C GLY A 179 -34.09 14.78 2.95
N GLY A 180 -33.87 16.05 2.61
CA GLY A 180 -33.63 17.13 3.61
C GLY A 180 -32.19 17.47 4.02
N THR A 181 -31.59 18.45 3.31
CA THR A 181 -30.58 19.43 3.76
C THR A 181 -29.55 19.02 4.82
N ALA A 182 -28.35 18.60 4.40
CA ALA A 182 -27.07 18.96 5.03
C ALA A 182 -25.91 18.64 4.06
N GLU A 183 -25.04 19.60 3.86
CA GLU A 183 -23.88 19.56 2.96
C GLU A 183 -22.84 18.52 3.37
N GLY A 184 -22.13 17.98 2.37
CA GLY A 184 -21.15 16.91 2.54
C GLY A 184 -19.93 17.33 3.37
N TYR A 185 -19.74 16.67 4.50
CA TYR A 185 -18.51 16.70 5.27
C TYR A 185 -17.91 15.30 5.45
N SER A 186 -16.58 15.25 5.47
CA SER A 186 -15.72 14.07 5.66
C SER A 186 -16.05 13.34 6.98
N ALA A 187 -15.93 12.00 6.97
CA ALA A 187 -16.20 11.09 8.09
C ALA A 187 -15.51 11.42 9.43
N ASN A 188 -14.48 12.30 9.42
CA ASN A 188 -13.84 12.76 10.65
C ASN A 188 -14.63 13.85 11.39
N THR A 189 -15.49 14.61 10.69
CA THR A 189 -16.28 15.70 11.30
C THR A 189 -17.55 15.21 11.99
N THR A 190 -18.06 14.04 11.61
CA THR A 190 -19.21 13.40 12.26
C THR A 190 -18.90 12.94 13.69
N ASN A 191 -17.63 12.64 14.01
CA ASN A 191 -17.22 12.30 15.37
C ASN A 191 -17.25 13.51 16.34
N LEU A 192 -17.33 14.74 15.83
CA LEU A 192 -17.45 15.94 16.65
C LEU A 192 -18.88 16.13 17.22
N PHE A 193 -19.87 15.48 16.59
CA PHE A 193 -21.27 15.48 17.02
C PHE A 193 -21.70 14.15 17.67
N ALA A 194 -20.79 13.19 17.81
CA ALA A 194 -21.04 11.99 18.58
C ALA A 194 -21.06 12.35 20.08
N THR A 195 -22.17 12.04 20.76
CA THR A 195 -22.36 12.33 22.19
C THR A 195 -21.30 11.60 23.03
N PRO A 196 -20.59 12.28 23.94
CA PRO A 196 -19.65 11.62 24.84
C PRO A 196 -20.43 10.74 25.81
N ASN A 197 -19.89 9.56 26.11
CA ASN A 197 -20.49 8.61 27.04
C ASN A 197 -20.43 9.19 28.47
N GLY A 198 -21.49 9.92 28.85
CA GLY A 198 -21.58 10.67 30.10
C GLY A 198 -22.20 9.84 31.23
N ASN A 199 -21.42 9.58 32.27
CA ASN A 199 -21.87 9.04 33.55
C ASN A 199 -22.84 10.04 34.23
N GLY A 200 -24.14 9.71 34.29
CA GLY A 200 -25.15 10.56 34.92
C GLY A 200 -26.34 9.76 35.46
N HIS A 201 -26.58 9.86 36.78
CA HIS A 201 -27.62 9.16 37.51
C HIS A 201 -29.01 9.76 37.23
N GLY A 202 -29.97 8.94 36.80
CA GLY A 202 -31.40 9.30 36.67
C GLY A 202 -32.28 8.06 36.48
N ARG A 203 -33.23 7.83 37.40
CA ARG A 203 -34.09 6.65 37.48
C ARG A 203 -35.18 6.65 36.39
N GLY A 204 -35.42 5.47 35.82
CA GLY A 204 -36.75 5.03 35.39
C GLY A 204 -36.98 4.87 33.89
N SER A 205 -36.67 3.68 33.36
CA SER A 205 -37.51 2.91 32.41
C SER A 205 -36.72 1.69 31.94
N SER A 206 -37.20 0.51 32.29
CA SER A 206 -36.62 -0.78 31.92
C SER A 206 -36.84 -1.08 30.44
N GLY A 207 -35.96 -0.55 29.59
CA GLY A 207 -35.74 -1.00 28.23
C GLY A 207 -34.53 -1.93 28.20
N MET A 208 -34.75 -3.22 27.91
CA MET A 208 -33.71 -4.23 27.79
C MET A 208 -32.80 -3.89 26.59
N ALA A 209 -31.67 -3.24 26.82
CA ALA A 209 -30.61 -3.14 25.83
C ALA A 209 -30.06 -4.55 25.58
N THR A 210 -30.06 -4.98 24.32
CA THR A 210 -29.57 -6.28 23.86
C THR A 210 -28.06 -6.39 24.10
N PRO A 211 -27.57 -7.33 24.95
CA PRO A 211 -26.13 -7.54 25.15
C PRO A 211 -25.47 -8.35 24.01
N ARG A 212 -26.26 -8.86 23.06
CA ARG A 212 -25.85 -9.93 22.14
C ARG A 212 -24.76 -9.54 21.12
N ALA A 213 -24.72 -8.30 20.63
CA ALA A 213 -23.73 -7.90 19.62
C ALA A 213 -22.28 -7.86 20.17
N SER A 214 -22.12 -7.55 21.47
CA SER A 214 -20.81 -7.52 22.12
C SER A 214 -20.26 -8.92 22.42
N VAL A 215 -21.13 -9.86 22.80
CA VAL A 215 -20.74 -11.22 23.19
C VAL A 215 -20.39 -12.09 21.97
N ASP A 216 -21.11 -11.94 20.86
CA ASP A 216 -20.79 -12.65 19.61
C ASP A 216 -19.47 -12.16 18.99
N SER A 217 -19.10 -10.89 19.20
CA SER A 217 -17.83 -10.33 18.76
C SER A 217 -16.64 -10.90 19.55
N ASP A 218 -16.78 -11.12 20.86
CA ASP A 218 -15.75 -11.72 21.73
C ASP A 218 -15.55 -13.22 21.46
N GLU A 219 -16.61 -13.97 21.14
CA GLU A 219 -16.49 -15.37 20.73
C GLU A 219 -15.85 -15.51 19.35
N PHE A 220 -16.11 -14.58 18.43
CA PHE A 220 -15.44 -14.54 17.13
C PHE A 220 -13.95 -14.14 17.25
N MET A 221 -13.62 -13.21 18.15
CA MET A 221 -12.22 -12.86 18.47
C MET A 221 -11.39 -14.06 18.92
N LYS A 222 -11.98 -14.97 19.71
CA LYS A 222 -11.34 -16.23 20.14
C LYS A 222 -11.15 -17.26 19.02
N HIS A 223 -11.86 -17.12 17.89
CA HIS A 223 -11.75 -17.99 16.72
C HIS A 223 -10.84 -17.44 15.61
N SER A 224 -10.11 -16.35 15.89
CA SER A 224 -9.19 -15.68 14.95
C SER A 224 -8.13 -16.61 14.33
N ALA A 225 -7.75 -17.71 15.01
CA ALA A 225 -6.81 -18.69 14.48
C ALA A 225 -7.32 -19.45 13.22
N LYS A 226 -8.64 -19.57 13.03
CA LYS A 226 -9.22 -20.21 11.83
C LYS A 226 -9.02 -19.37 10.56
N LEU A 227 -8.79 -18.06 10.70
CA LEU A 227 -8.57 -17.12 9.59
C LEU A 227 -7.14 -17.12 9.08
N LYS A 228 -6.23 -17.82 9.76
CA LYS A 228 -4.80 -17.86 9.44
C LYS A 228 -4.48 -18.20 7.97
N PRO A 229 -5.13 -19.20 7.33
CA PRO A 229 -4.88 -19.49 5.90
C PRO A 229 -5.26 -18.32 4.98
N LEU A 230 -6.36 -17.63 5.29
CA LEU A 230 -6.83 -16.47 4.54
C LEU A 230 -5.85 -15.30 4.69
N LEU A 231 -5.34 -15.04 5.91
CA LEU A 231 -4.32 -14.02 6.14
C LEU A 231 -3.01 -14.33 5.41
N ILE A 232 -2.58 -15.60 5.36
CA ILE A 232 -1.38 -16.01 4.63
C ILE A 232 -1.58 -15.78 3.12
N GLN A 233 -2.73 -16.16 2.58
CA GLN A 233 -3.05 -15.94 1.17
C GLN A 233 -3.06 -14.44 0.82
N ALA A 234 -3.64 -13.60 1.67
CA ALA A 234 -3.66 -12.16 1.46
C ALA A 234 -2.24 -11.54 1.49
N ILE A 235 -1.34 -12.04 2.34
CA ILE A 235 0.07 -11.63 2.33
C ILE A 235 0.79 -12.13 1.07
N GLU A 236 0.48 -13.33 0.57
CA GLU A 236 1.03 -13.84 -0.70
C GLU A 236 0.62 -12.97 -1.89
N GLU A 237 -0.61 -12.45 -1.90
CA GLU A 237 -1.06 -11.48 -2.90
C GLU A 237 -0.23 -10.19 -2.87
N VAL A 238 0.07 -9.65 -1.68
CA VAL A 238 0.96 -8.48 -1.54
C VAL A 238 2.37 -8.79 -2.07
N VAL A 239 2.91 -9.99 -1.82
CA VAL A 239 4.22 -10.38 -2.36
C VAL A 239 4.18 -10.44 -3.88
N GLY A 240 3.15 -11.08 -4.47
CA GLY A 240 2.98 -11.16 -5.92
C GLY A 240 2.89 -9.79 -6.57
N GLU A 241 2.14 -8.86 -5.97
CA GLU A 241 2.04 -7.48 -6.44
C GLU A 241 3.39 -6.73 -6.39
N LEU A 242 4.19 -6.93 -5.33
CA LEU A 242 5.52 -6.32 -5.24
C LEU A 242 6.46 -6.80 -6.35
N GLU A 243 6.39 -8.08 -6.70
CA GLU A 243 7.20 -8.66 -7.79
C GLU A 243 6.83 -8.07 -9.16
N THR A 244 5.53 -7.86 -9.43
CA THR A 244 5.05 -7.32 -10.71
C THR A 244 5.06 -5.80 -10.80
N THR A 245 5.25 -5.09 -9.68
CA THR A 245 5.11 -3.62 -9.60
C THR A 245 5.86 -2.86 -10.71
N HIS A 246 7.08 -3.27 -11.05
CA HIS A 246 7.85 -2.59 -12.11
C HIS A 246 7.25 -2.76 -13.50
N GLU A 247 6.68 -3.93 -13.79
CA GLU A 247 6.03 -4.23 -15.06
C GLU A 247 4.69 -3.50 -15.15
N ASP A 248 3.95 -3.43 -14.05
CA ASP A 248 2.67 -2.74 -13.97
C ASP A 248 2.83 -1.23 -14.20
N VAL A 249 3.82 -0.60 -13.57
CA VAL A 249 4.18 0.81 -13.85
C VAL A 249 4.61 0.98 -15.32
N ALA A 250 5.34 0.03 -15.89
CA ALA A 250 5.80 0.12 -17.27
C ALA A 250 4.67 0.05 -18.31
N LYS A 251 3.51 -0.54 -17.99
CA LYS A 251 2.34 -0.55 -18.88
C LYS A 251 1.83 0.85 -19.19
N GLY A 252 1.93 1.79 -18.24
CA GLY A 252 1.55 3.20 -18.43
C GLY A 252 2.46 4.00 -19.35
N ALA A 253 3.62 3.46 -19.75
CA ALA A 253 4.65 4.22 -20.47
C ALA A 253 4.22 4.72 -21.85
N ARG A 254 3.30 4.01 -22.51
CA ARG A 254 2.79 4.35 -23.85
C ARG A 254 2.03 5.69 -23.89
N GLU A 255 1.43 6.07 -22.78
CA GLU A 255 0.60 7.28 -22.66
C GLU A 255 1.47 8.52 -22.42
N HIS A 256 2.61 8.35 -21.73
CA HIS A 256 3.50 9.42 -21.34
C HIS A 256 4.60 9.73 -22.36
N ILE A 257 5.04 8.74 -23.14
CA ILE A 257 6.16 8.90 -24.08
C ILE A 257 5.63 8.91 -25.52
N HIS A 258 6.12 9.84 -26.32
CA HIS A 258 5.78 10.01 -27.72
C HIS A 258 7.01 9.89 -28.61
N SER A 259 6.78 9.69 -29.91
CA SER A 259 7.85 9.53 -30.89
C SER A 259 8.64 10.82 -31.04
N SER A 260 9.95 10.70 -31.27
CA SER A 260 10.90 11.81 -31.46
C SER A 260 11.05 12.74 -30.25
N GLU A 261 10.68 12.28 -29.06
CA GLU A 261 10.96 13.00 -27.82
C GLU A 261 12.39 12.77 -27.33
N ILE A 262 12.87 13.71 -26.51
CA ILE A 262 14.17 13.63 -25.84
C ILE A 262 13.89 13.61 -24.33
N ILE A 263 14.11 12.46 -23.71
CA ILE A 263 13.82 12.23 -22.30
C ILE A 263 15.11 12.35 -21.50
N LEU A 264 15.12 13.14 -20.43
CA LEU A 264 16.23 13.17 -19.47
C LEU A 264 15.93 12.26 -18.28
N THR A 265 16.90 11.43 -17.89
CA THR A 265 16.86 10.62 -16.66
C THR A 265 18.22 10.70 -15.94
N MET A 266 18.27 10.27 -14.69
CA MET A 266 19.45 10.31 -13.84
C MET A 266 19.62 9.01 -13.05
N GLY A 267 20.87 8.57 -12.91
CA GLY A 267 21.22 7.40 -12.11
C GLY A 267 20.64 6.10 -12.67
N HIS A 268 20.40 5.11 -11.81
CA HIS A 268 19.80 3.83 -12.19
C HIS A 268 18.57 3.52 -11.35
N SER A 269 17.40 3.54 -11.99
CA SER A 269 16.15 3.04 -11.42
C SER A 269 15.61 1.91 -12.28
N ARG A 270 15.40 0.73 -11.67
CA ARG A 270 14.78 -0.43 -12.32
C ARG A 270 13.39 -0.11 -12.88
N THR A 271 12.62 0.71 -12.18
CA THR A 271 11.29 1.15 -12.61
C THR A 271 11.38 2.02 -13.86
N VAL A 272 12.29 3.00 -13.87
CA VAL A 272 12.51 3.89 -15.04
C VAL A 272 13.03 3.08 -16.23
N GLU A 273 13.95 2.15 -15.98
CA GLU A 273 14.49 1.27 -17.02
C GLU A 273 13.39 0.43 -17.69
N ALA A 274 12.56 -0.26 -16.90
CA ALA A 274 11.44 -1.03 -17.41
C ALA A 274 10.43 -0.15 -18.17
N PHE A 275 10.14 1.03 -17.63
CA PHE A 275 9.25 2.02 -18.24
C PHE A 275 9.74 2.48 -19.63
N LEU A 276 11.01 2.85 -19.75
CA LEU A 276 11.60 3.28 -21.03
C LEU A 276 11.69 2.12 -22.03
N LYS A 277 12.07 0.92 -21.58
CA LYS A 277 12.13 -0.29 -22.44
C LYS A 277 10.75 -0.66 -22.98
N GLN A 278 9.72 -0.56 -22.16
CA GLN A 278 8.35 -0.85 -22.57
C GLN A 278 7.84 0.19 -23.59
N ALA A 279 8.08 1.49 -23.36
CA ALA A 279 7.71 2.53 -24.32
C ALA A 279 8.41 2.38 -25.67
N TYR A 280 9.66 1.89 -25.69
CA TYR A 280 10.45 1.78 -26.92
C TYR A 280 9.97 0.69 -27.90
N LYS A 281 9.17 -0.27 -27.39
CA LYS A 281 8.50 -1.27 -28.23
C LYS A 281 7.51 -0.61 -29.18
N ASP A 282 6.80 0.41 -28.70
CA ASP A 282 5.74 1.09 -29.44
C ASP A 282 6.25 2.33 -30.20
N ARG A 283 7.16 3.10 -29.60
CA ARG A 283 7.57 4.42 -30.12
C ARG A 283 9.08 4.60 -30.07
N LYS A 284 9.62 5.35 -31.04
CA LYS A 284 11.06 5.64 -31.12
C LYS A 284 11.35 7.04 -30.56
N PHE A 285 12.24 7.13 -29.59
CA PHE A 285 12.64 8.35 -28.89
C PHE A 285 14.09 8.25 -28.44
N THR A 286 14.67 9.35 -27.96
CA THR A 286 16.05 9.42 -27.47
C THR A 286 16.07 9.65 -25.97
N VAL A 287 17.00 9.00 -25.25
CA VAL A 287 17.17 9.15 -23.81
C VAL A 287 18.53 9.77 -23.50
N VAL A 288 18.53 10.86 -22.74
CA VAL A 288 19.72 11.46 -22.14
C VAL A 288 19.82 10.92 -20.71
N VAL A 289 20.93 10.29 -20.36
CA VAL A 289 21.20 9.72 -19.04
C VAL A 289 22.30 10.52 -18.37
N ALA A 290 21.99 11.15 -17.25
CA ALA A 290 22.99 11.75 -16.37
C ALA A 290 23.63 10.67 -15.47
N GLU A 291 24.96 10.70 -15.35
CA GLU A 291 25.71 9.62 -14.72
C GLU A 291 25.51 9.47 -13.20
N SER A 292 25.10 10.54 -12.49
CA SER A 292 24.95 10.56 -11.02
C SER A 292 26.27 10.26 -10.31
N ALA A 293 27.29 11.08 -10.59
CA ALA A 293 28.54 11.08 -9.83
C ALA A 293 28.24 11.46 -8.38
N PRO A 294 28.86 10.82 -7.37
CA PRO A 294 30.03 9.93 -7.43
C PRO A 294 29.70 8.43 -7.63
N SER A 295 28.42 8.05 -7.68
CA SER A 295 28.01 6.63 -7.75
C SER A 295 28.10 6.01 -9.15
N TYR A 296 28.07 6.86 -10.20
CA TYR A 296 28.12 6.48 -11.62
C TYR A 296 27.08 5.42 -12.05
N LEU A 297 25.98 5.30 -11.30
CA LEU A 297 24.93 4.31 -11.58
C LEU A 297 24.31 4.50 -12.97
N GLY A 298 24.30 5.74 -13.50
CA GLY A 298 23.76 6.03 -14.83
C GLY A 298 24.49 5.31 -15.97
N HIS A 299 25.75 4.90 -15.78
CA HIS A 299 26.49 4.15 -16.79
C HIS A 299 25.85 2.77 -17.02
N SER A 300 25.44 2.09 -15.94
CA SER A 300 24.75 0.79 -16.03
C SER A 300 23.40 0.92 -16.75
N LEU A 301 22.63 1.96 -16.44
CA LEU A 301 21.37 2.25 -17.12
C LEU A 301 21.59 2.52 -18.61
N ALA A 302 22.57 3.36 -18.96
CA ALA A 302 22.89 3.67 -20.35
C ALA A 302 23.28 2.41 -21.14
N SER A 303 24.13 1.55 -20.60
CA SER A 303 24.48 0.26 -21.22
C SER A 303 23.25 -0.64 -21.40
N SER A 304 22.37 -0.74 -20.40
CA SER A 304 21.17 -1.57 -20.47
C SER A 304 20.14 -1.08 -21.49
N LEU A 305 19.96 0.24 -21.61
CA LEU A 305 19.08 0.86 -22.60
C LEU A 305 19.66 0.75 -24.02
N SER A 306 20.98 0.94 -24.18
CA SER A 306 21.69 0.76 -25.45
C SER A 306 21.59 -0.69 -25.95
N ALA A 307 21.74 -1.68 -25.06
CA ALA A 307 21.54 -3.09 -25.39
C ALA A 307 20.11 -3.41 -25.87
N SER A 308 19.12 -2.60 -25.48
CA SER A 308 17.73 -2.71 -25.95
C SER A 308 17.46 -1.91 -27.25
N GLY A 309 18.50 -1.32 -27.84
CA GLY A 309 18.43 -0.56 -29.09
C GLY A 309 17.91 0.87 -28.94
N ILE A 310 17.84 1.40 -27.72
CA ILE A 310 17.38 2.78 -27.46
C ILE A 310 18.55 3.76 -27.69
N PRO A 311 18.36 4.81 -28.53
CA PRO A 311 19.34 5.88 -28.66
C PRO A 311 19.58 6.56 -27.31
N THR A 312 20.79 6.40 -26.78
CA THR A 312 21.16 6.86 -25.43
C THR A 312 22.35 7.80 -25.50
N LEU A 313 22.25 8.92 -24.78
CA LEU A 313 23.30 9.92 -24.64
C LEU A 313 23.70 9.98 -23.17
N LEU A 314 24.91 9.55 -22.84
CA LEU A 314 25.46 9.65 -21.48
C LEU A 314 26.08 11.03 -21.28
N ILE A 315 25.74 11.71 -20.18
CA ILE A 315 26.23 13.06 -19.87
C ILE A 315 26.72 13.15 -18.42
N PRO A 316 27.69 14.04 -18.14
CA PRO A 316 28.02 14.40 -16.76
C PRO A 316 26.90 15.26 -16.16
N ASP A 317 26.75 15.21 -14.83
CA ASP A 317 25.68 15.92 -14.12
C ASP A 317 25.77 17.46 -14.31
N SER A 318 26.98 18.00 -14.51
CA SER A 318 27.20 19.41 -14.81
C SER A 318 26.57 19.88 -16.13
N SER A 319 26.36 18.97 -17.08
CA SER A 319 25.81 19.29 -18.41
C SER A 319 24.28 19.27 -18.47
N ILE A 320 23.60 18.88 -17.37
CA ILE A 320 22.13 18.80 -17.31
C ILE A 320 21.49 20.13 -17.70
N HIS A 321 21.95 21.22 -17.11
CA HIS A 321 21.37 22.54 -17.34
C HIS A 321 21.54 23.03 -18.78
N ALA A 322 22.66 22.67 -19.44
CA ALA A 322 22.94 23.04 -20.81
C ALA A 322 22.08 22.28 -21.83
N LEU A 323 21.70 21.03 -21.51
CA LEU A 323 20.91 20.18 -22.40
C LEU A 323 19.40 20.29 -22.20
N LEU A 324 18.95 20.74 -21.03
CA LEU A 324 17.53 20.89 -20.70
C LEU A 324 16.69 21.67 -21.72
N PRO A 325 17.18 22.74 -22.40
CA PRO A 325 16.41 23.41 -23.45
C PRO A 325 15.93 22.47 -24.57
N ARG A 326 16.73 21.44 -24.89
CA ARG A 326 16.43 20.44 -25.94
C ARG A 326 15.61 19.26 -25.45
N VAL A 327 15.64 18.99 -24.15
CA VAL A 327 14.86 17.91 -23.51
C VAL A 327 13.37 18.28 -23.51
N THR A 328 12.49 17.30 -23.72
CA THR A 328 11.04 17.51 -23.68
C THR A 328 10.48 17.33 -22.28
N LYS A 329 10.95 16.31 -21.55
CA LYS A 329 10.55 16.02 -20.16
C LYS A 329 11.65 15.30 -19.39
N VAL A 330 11.57 15.39 -18.07
CA VAL A 330 12.47 14.68 -17.15
C VAL A 330 11.70 13.54 -16.49
N ILE A 331 12.27 12.33 -16.52
CA ILE A 331 11.74 11.16 -15.83
C ILE A 331 12.71 10.76 -14.74
N LEU A 332 12.25 10.74 -13.49
CA LEU A 332 13.03 10.37 -12.32
C LEU A 332 12.45 9.12 -11.63
N GLY A 333 13.30 8.42 -10.90
CA GLY A 333 12.89 7.39 -9.95
C GLY A 333 12.87 7.94 -8.52
N ALA A 334 12.03 7.36 -7.67
CA ALA A 334 12.02 7.67 -6.23
C ALA A 334 12.60 6.52 -5.40
N HIS A 335 13.28 6.87 -4.31
CA HIS A 335 13.57 5.96 -3.21
C HIS A 335 12.39 5.86 -2.24
N SER A 336 11.81 6.99 -1.83
CA SER A 336 10.57 7.03 -1.04
C SER A 336 9.80 8.33 -1.29
N VAL A 337 8.48 8.28 -1.15
CA VAL A 337 7.58 9.44 -1.31
C VAL A 337 6.87 9.68 0.03
N LEU A 338 6.82 10.92 0.46
CA LEU A 338 6.24 11.35 1.74
C LEU A 338 4.78 11.77 1.60
N ALA A 339 4.06 11.89 2.72
CA ALA A 339 2.66 12.27 2.72
C ALA A 339 2.41 13.72 2.26
N ASN A 340 3.41 14.61 2.34
CA ASN A 340 3.34 15.95 1.76
C ASN A 340 3.54 15.97 0.23
N GLY A 341 3.79 14.81 -0.41
CA GLY A 341 4.06 14.68 -1.84
C GLY A 341 5.52 14.96 -2.23
N GLY A 342 6.39 15.30 -1.28
CA GLY A 342 7.84 15.35 -1.52
C GLY A 342 8.43 13.94 -1.61
N LEU A 343 9.62 13.81 -2.20
CA LEU A 343 10.27 12.51 -2.34
C LEU A 343 11.76 12.57 -2.03
N PHE A 344 12.31 11.41 -1.69
CA PHE A 344 13.74 11.15 -1.69
C PHE A 344 14.11 10.43 -2.98
N ALA A 345 15.14 10.93 -3.66
CA ALA A 345 15.71 10.35 -4.87
C ALA A 345 17.23 10.29 -4.73
N LEU A 346 17.91 9.70 -5.71
CA LEU A 346 19.37 9.67 -5.74
C LEU A 346 19.96 11.08 -5.74
N SER A 347 21.15 11.22 -5.15
CA SER A 347 21.93 12.46 -5.17
C SER A 347 22.07 13.05 -6.59
N GLY A 348 21.91 14.36 -6.69
CA GLY A 348 21.86 15.11 -7.95
C GLY A 348 20.44 15.30 -8.51
N SER A 349 19.46 14.51 -8.06
CA SER A 349 18.09 14.57 -8.58
C SER A 349 17.41 15.91 -8.23
N LEU A 350 17.76 16.53 -7.10
CA LEU A 350 17.24 17.85 -6.75
C LEU A 350 17.76 18.92 -7.72
N ALA A 351 19.05 18.89 -8.06
CA ALA A 351 19.65 19.81 -9.02
C ALA A 351 19.00 19.65 -10.40
N CYS A 352 18.73 18.42 -10.82
CA CYS A 352 18.00 18.12 -12.05
C CYS A 352 16.58 18.69 -12.02
N ALA A 353 15.82 18.46 -10.95
CA ALA A 353 14.44 18.94 -10.81
C ALA A 353 14.36 20.48 -10.76
N LEU A 354 15.30 21.14 -10.07
CA LEU A 354 15.41 22.60 -10.04
C LEU A 354 15.72 23.16 -11.43
N ALA A 355 16.68 22.56 -12.14
CA ALA A 355 17.01 22.97 -13.49
C ALA A 355 15.83 22.77 -14.45
N ALA A 356 15.10 21.66 -14.32
CA ALA A 356 13.89 21.39 -15.10
C ALA A 356 12.81 22.46 -14.87
N LYS A 357 12.60 22.87 -13.60
CA LYS A 357 11.67 23.95 -13.25
C LYS A 357 12.07 25.28 -13.89
N THR A 358 13.35 25.64 -13.88
CA THR A 358 13.86 26.86 -14.54
C THR A 358 13.58 26.85 -16.05
N HIS A 359 13.72 25.70 -16.70
CA HIS A 359 13.46 25.53 -18.13
C HIS A 359 12.00 25.16 -18.47
N SER A 360 11.09 25.24 -17.49
CA SER A 360 9.67 24.87 -17.64
C SER A 360 9.47 23.48 -18.26
N LYS A 361 10.33 22.52 -17.89
CA LYS A 361 10.24 21.13 -18.32
C LYS A 361 9.50 20.31 -17.27
N PRO A 362 8.48 19.51 -17.67
CA PRO A 362 7.74 18.70 -16.72
C PRO A 362 8.62 17.59 -16.13
N VAL A 363 8.52 17.40 -14.81
CA VAL A 363 9.19 16.33 -14.06
C VAL A 363 8.17 15.26 -13.71
N VAL A 364 8.38 14.06 -14.26
CA VAL A 364 7.56 12.87 -14.05
C VAL A 364 8.34 11.90 -13.17
N VAL A 365 7.73 11.42 -12.10
CA VAL A 365 8.35 10.46 -11.17
C VAL A 365 7.69 9.10 -11.34
N THR A 366 8.48 8.09 -11.67
CA THR A 366 8.02 6.69 -11.76
C THR A 366 8.37 5.95 -10.48
N THR A 367 7.36 5.40 -9.80
CA THR A 367 7.56 4.69 -8.53
C THR A 367 6.41 3.74 -8.23
N GLY A 368 6.70 2.66 -7.51
CA GLY A 368 5.66 1.81 -6.93
C GLY A 368 5.07 2.42 -5.67
N GLN A 369 3.80 2.08 -5.38
CA GLN A 369 3.08 2.55 -4.19
C GLN A 369 3.69 2.08 -2.87
N PHE A 370 4.38 0.93 -2.85
CA PHE A 370 5.07 0.44 -1.65
C PHE A 370 6.14 1.38 -1.09
N LYS A 371 6.58 2.37 -1.88
CA LYS A 371 7.53 3.41 -1.45
C LYS A 371 6.88 4.61 -0.77
N PHE A 372 5.55 4.70 -0.76
CA PHE A 372 4.80 5.80 -0.17
C PHE A 372 4.77 5.64 1.35
N ALA A 373 5.30 6.63 2.06
CA ALA A 373 5.39 6.65 3.51
C ALA A 373 4.40 7.66 4.09
N PRO A 374 3.67 7.32 5.16
CA PRO A 374 2.73 8.22 5.81
C PRO A 374 3.41 9.38 6.57
N ALA A 375 4.74 9.35 6.72
CA ALA A 375 5.48 10.43 7.33
C ALA A 375 5.31 11.74 6.55
N TRP A 376 4.91 12.81 7.24
CA TRP A 376 4.56 14.08 6.59
C TRP A 376 5.78 14.78 5.98
N ASN A 377 6.80 15.03 6.80
CA ASN A 377 8.01 15.70 6.37
C ASN A 377 9.20 15.15 7.14
N LEU A 378 10.10 14.47 6.43
CA LEU A 378 11.34 13.95 6.97
C LEU A 378 12.55 14.75 6.46
N TYR A 379 12.37 15.91 5.82
CA TYR A 379 13.48 16.63 5.19
C TYR A 379 14.68 16.85 6.11
N HIS A 380 14.44 17.37 7.32
CA HIS A 380 15.49 17.65 8.31
C HIS A 380 16.13 16.39 8.88
N GLU A 381 15.39 15.30 8.97
CA GLU A 381 15.86 14.06 9.59
C GLU A 381 16.55 13.14 8.57
N TYR A 382 16.04 13.10 7.34
CA TYR A 382 16.46 12.19 6.29
C TYR A 382 17.69 12.71 5.54
N GLY A 383 17.67 13.99 5.13
CA GLY A 383 18.77 14.61 4.38
C GLY A 383 20.03 14.86 5.21
N ALA A 384 19.92 14.93 6.54
CA ALA A 384 21.04 15.20 7.43
C ALA A 384 21.78 13.94 7.90
N VAL A 385 21.33 12.73 7.55
CA VAL A 385 21.77 11.50 8.23
C VAL A 385 22.23 10.38 7.30
N ASP A 386 21.87 10.38 6.00
CA ASP A 386 22.34 9.33 5.08
C ASP A 386 23.55 9.78 4.24
N PHE A 387 24.73 9.54 4.82
CA PHE A 387 26.01 9.75 4.15
C PHE A 387 26.67 8.41 3.84
N GLN A 388 27.24 8.29 2.64
CA GLN A 388 28.12 7.19 2.29
C GLN A 388 29.56 7.48 2.74
N GLY A 389 30.38 6.44 2.70
CA GLY A 389 31.82 6.62 2.92
C GLY A 389 32.43 7.49 1.82
N PRO A 390 33.43 8.33 2.14
CA PRO A 390 34.01 9.30 1.20
C PRO A 390 34.74 8.65 0.02
N GLY A 391 34.99 7.32 0.07
CA GLY A 391 35.77 6.59 -0.93
C GLY A 391 35.25 6.74 -2.37
N ALA A 392 33.93 6.87 -2.55
CA ALA A 392 33.35 7.12 -3.88
C ALA A 392 33.75 8.49 -4.45
N VAL A 393 33.99 9.48 -3.58
CA VAL A 393 34.33 10.86 -3.97
C VAL A 393 35.84 11.02 -4.21
N ILE A 394 36.68 10.48 -3.32
CA ILE A 394 38.15 10.64 -3.38
C ILE A 394 38.85 9.56 -4.22
N GLY A 395 38.16 8.47 -4.54
CA GLY A 395 38.73 7.29 -5.19
C GLY A 395 39.61 6.45 -4.26
N GLU A 396 39.73 5.16 -4.56
CA GLU A 396 40.49 4.19 -3.75
C GLU A 396 42.02 4.38 -3.79
N GLN A 397 42.52 5.31 -4.62
CA GLN A 397 43.95 5.58 -4.78
C GLN A 397 44.54 6.44 -3.64
N GLY A 398 43.71 6.97 -2.73
CA GLY A 398 44.15 7.59 -1.49
C GLY A 398 44.45 6.52 -0.44
N LYS A 399 45.73 6.37 -0.05
CA LYS A 399 46.18 5.43 0.99
C LYS A 399 45.29 5.47 2.25
N GLY A 400 44.52 4.40 2.46
CA GLY A 400 44.07 3.88 3.76
C GLY A 400 43.25 4.81 4.67
N GLY A 401 41.97 4.48 4.86
CA GLY A 401 41.23 4.77 6.10
C GLY A 401 41.22 6.24 6.54
N GLY A 402 40.54 7.09 5.79
CA GLY A 402 40.40 8.52 6.11
C GLY A 402 41.16 9.44 5.15
N GLY A 403 41.24 9.08 3.87
CA GLY A 403 41.96 9.79 2.80
C GLY A 403 41.43 11.19 2.43
N GLY A 404 41.08 12.02 3.42
CA GLY A 404 41.12 13.46 3.23
C GLY A 404 42.58 13.90 3.22
N MET A 405 42.94 14.79 2.29
CA MET A 405 44.10 15.65 2.51
C MET A 405 43.93 16.33 3.87
N GLU A 406 45.01 16.49 4.64
CA GLU A 406 44.95 17.20 5.92
C GLU A 406 44.28 18.58 5.71
N GLY A 407 43.16 18.81 6.38
CA GLY A 407 42.35 20.02 6.21
C GLY A 407 41.18 19.95 5.21
N VAL A 408 40.88 18.80 4.61
CA VAL A 408 39.73 18.62 3.69
C VAL A 408 38.69 17.67 4.28
N GLU A 409 37.49 18.19 4.53
CA GLU A 409 36.32 17.40 4.90
C GLU A 409 35.60 16.93 3.63
N VAL A 410 35.41 15.61 3.51
CA VAL A 410 34.73 15.00 2.36
C VAL A 410 33.42 14.40 2.83
N VAL A 411 32.33 14.84 2.19
CA VAL A 411 30.96 14.43 2.51
C VAL A 411 30.31 13.90 1.24
N ASP A 412 29.64 12.75 1.36
CA ASP A 412 28.92 12.09 0.25
C ASP A 412 27.45 11.83 0.63
N PRO A 413 26.53 12.77 0.38
CA PRO A 413 25.12 12.56 0.63
C PRO A 413 24.54 11.60 -0.42
N TYR A 414 23.88 10.54 0.03
CA TYR A 414 23.37 9.51 -0.89
C TYR A 414 22.03 9.87 -1.54
N TYR A 415 21.16 10.54 -0.78
CA TYR A 415 19.82 10.91 -1.20
C TYR A 415 19.60 12.42 -1.19
N ASP A 416 18.87 12.88 -2.20
CA ASP A 416 18.35 14.24 -2.30
C ASP A 416 16.86 14.27 -1.95
N TYR A 417 16.44 15.33 -1.26
CA TYR A 417 15.03 15.62 -1.07
C TYR A 417 14.51 16.57 -2.15
N ILE A 418 13.48 16.12 -2.87
CA ILE A 418 12.78 16.90 -3.88
C ILE A 418 11.46 17.38 -3.30
N ARG A 419 11.26 18.70 -3.28
CA ARG A 419 10.01 19.32 -2.84
C ARG A 419 8.85 18.96 -3.78
N PRO A 420 7.62 18.80 -3.26
CA PRO A 420 6.44 18.46 -4.07
C PRO A 420 6.19 19.44 -5.23
N GLU A 421 6.52 20.72 -5.05
CA GLU A 421 6.37 21.78 -6.06
C GLU A 421 7.28 21.64 -7.29
N LEU A 422 8.26 20.74 -7.25
CA LEU A 422 9.16 20.45 -8.38
C LEU A 422 8.66 19.25 -9.20
N VAL A 423 7.65 18.52 -8.71
CA VAL A 423 7.11 17.32 -9.34
C VAL A 423 5.78 17.66 -9.99
N ASN A 424 5.60 17.23 -11.24
CA ASN A 424 4.33 17.43 -11.95
C ASN A 424 3.41 16.22 -11.85
N LEU A 425 3.98 15.01 -11.92
CA LEU A 425 3.20 13.78 -12.01
C LEU A 425 3.92 12.60 -11.35
N PHE A 426 3.18 11.78 -10.62
CA PHE A 426 3.61 10.45 -10.19
C PHE A 426 2.95 9.39 -11.05
N VAL A 427 3.75 8.52 -11.65
CA VAL A 427 3.30 7.35 -12.40
C VAL A 427 3.50 6.13 -11.52
N THR A 428 2.40 5.47 -11.14
CA THR A 428 2.36 4.34 -10.22
C THR A 428 1.73 3.11 -10.86
N ASN A 429 1.69 1.99 -10.14
CA ASN A 429 1.09 0.73 -10.60
C ASN A 429 -0.44 0.80 -10.77
N GLU A 430 -1.13 1.68 -10.02
CA GLU A 430 -2.59 1.87 -10.14
C GLU A 430 -2.98 3.00 -11.10
N GLY A 431 -1.99 3.80 -11.53
CA GLY A 431 -2.20 4.89 -12.47
C GLY A 431 -1.40 6.15 -12.12
N ASP A 432 -1.83 7.25 -12.73
CA ASP A 432 -1.16 8.54 -12.64
C ASP A 432 -1.82 9.45 -11.62
N HIS A 433 -1.00 10.08 -10.78
CA HIS A 433 -1.48 10.89 -9.68
C HIS A 433 -0.71 12.22 -9.58
N PRO A 434 -1.39 13.35 -9.36
CA PRO A 434 -0.73 14.59 -9.02
C PRO A 434 -0.18 14.54 -7.59
N PRO A 435 0.85 15.33 -7.24
CA PRO A 435 1.41 15.36 -5.88
C PRO A 435 0.39 15.64 -4.78
N SER A 436 -0.68 16.40 -5.05
CA SER A 436 -1.75 16.70 -4.10
C SER A 436 -2.62 15.49 -3.75
N TYR A 437 -2.68 14.47 -4.62
CA TYR A 437 -3.51 13.27 -4.41
C TYR A 437 -2.79 12.20 -3.56
N ILE A 438 -1.48 12.32 -3.36
CA ILE A 438 -0.66 11.35 -2.64
C ILE A 438 -1.16 11.10 -1.22
N TYR A 439 -1.62 12.15 -0.52
CA TYR A 439 -2.20 12.03 0.80
C TYR A 439 -3.41 11.07 0.85
N ARG A 440 -4.25 11.11 -0.19
CA ARG A 440 -5.42 10.23 -0.27
C ARG A 440 -5.01 8.79 -0.51
N LEU A 441 -4.05 8.54 -1.39
CA LEU A 441 -3.52 7.19 -1.63
C LEU A 441 -2.92 6.58 -0.35
N ILE A 442 -2.19 7.38 0.43
CA ILE A 442 -1.63 6.94 1.71
C ILE A 442 -2.73 6.59 2.70
N LYS A 443 -3.82 7.37 2.75
CA LYS A 443 -4.99 7.07 3.59
C LYS A 443 -5.79 5.86 3.13
N GLU A 444 -5.78 5.57 1.83
CA GLU A 444 -6.40 4.36 1.27
C GLU A 444 -5.52 3.14 1.53
N ALA A 445 -4.19 3.29 1.59
CA ALA A 445 -3.24 2.19 1.76
C ALA A 445 -2.86 1.87 3.22
N TYR A 446 -2.96 2.82 4.16
CA TYR A 446 -2.53 2.66 5.54
C TYR A 446 -3.59 3.09 6.55
N ASP A 447 -3.54 2.54 7.76
CA ASP A 447 -4.39 2.96 8.87
C ASP A 447 -3.71 4.08 9.68
N ASP A 448 -4.51 5.03 10.18
CA ASP A 448 -4.03 6.17 10.99
C ASP A 448 -3.35 5.71 12.31
N GLU A 449 -3.71 4.54 12.84
CA GLU A 449 -3.12 3.96 14.05
C GLU A 449 -1.67 3.49 13.89
N ASP A 450 -1.20 3.32 12.65
CA ASP A 450 0.10 2.71 12.34
C ASP A 450 1.07 3.71 11.70
N VAL A 451 0.78 5.02 11.79
CA VAL A 451 1.70 6.04 11.29
C VAL A 451 3.02 5.98 12.05
N GLU A 452 2.95 5.92 13.38
CA GLU A 452 4.08 5.75 14.28
C GLU A 452 4.22 4.27 14.66
N ILE A 453 5.10 3.54 13.96
CA ILE A 453 5.48 2.17 14.33
C ILE A 453 6.83 2.20 15.02
#